data_AF-A0A167JBV1-F1
#
_entry.id   AF-A0A167JBV1-F1
#
_cell.length_a   1.000
_cell.length_b   1.000
_cell.length_c   1.000
_cell.angle_alpha   90.00
_cell.angle_beta   90.00
_cell.angle_gamma   90.00
#
_symmetry.space_group_name_H-M   'P 1'
#
loop_
_entity.id
_entity.type
_entity.pdbx_description
1 polymer ?
#
loop_
_entity_poly.entity_id
_entity_poly.type
_entity_poly.pdbx_seq_one_letter_code
_entity_poly.pdbx_strand_id
1 'polypeptide(L)'
;MLINLGLWKKNQELRFMNAFRVIMRKFYLTIFLLFYIFSFSDMHEFFSFDENEYLEERINYEANSIKEVIFLFKEIEGKLPEDEEGLEVLITNQKGFFRGAPHDPWGVIYRYKKINDNEFSISTLGGDNKVGGNGKNKDYSIDYKL
;
A
#
# COMPACT_ATOMS: atom_id res chain seq x y z
N MET A 1 -66.97 1.91 39.31
CA MET A 1 -65.69 1.40 39.85
C MET A 1 -64.69 0.95 38.77
N LEU A 2 -65.12 0.49 37.58
CA LEU A 2 -64.23 -0.03 36.52
C LEU A 2 -63.40 1.03 35.76
N ILE A 3 -63.87 2.28 35.67
CA ILE A 3 -63.19 3.36 34.92
C ILE A 3 -61.83 3.73 35.54
N ASN A 4 -61.71 3.62 36.87
CA ASN A 4 -60.50 4.02 37.61
C ASN A 4 -59.35 2.99 37.46
N LEU A 5 -59.69 1.71 37.29
CA LEU A 5 -58.72 0.62 37.08
C LEU A 5 -58.04 0.71 35.70
N GLY A 6 -58.79 1.10 34.65
CA GLY A 6 -58.25 1.25 33.30
C GLY A 6 -57.26 2.42 33.18
N LEU A 7 -57.57 3.55 33.82
CA LEU A 7 -56.69 4.72 33.86
C LEU A 7 -55.41 4.45 34.67
N TRP A 8 -55.53 3.73 35.78
CA TRP A 8 -54.37 3.32 36.58
C TRP A 8 -53.43 2.40 35.79
N LYS A 9 -53.97 1.39 35.09
CA LYS A 9 -53.18 0.48 34.24
C LYS A 9 -52.49 1.22 33.10
N LYS A 10 -53.19 2.12 32.40
CA LYS A 10 -52.63 2.94 31.31
C LYS A 10 -51.50 3.86 31.80
N ASN A 11 -51.63 4.43 33.01
CA ASN A 11 -50.56 5.24 33.61
C ASN A 11 -49.33 4.41 33.97
N GLN A 12 -49.50 3.17 34.43
CA GLN A 12 -48.36 2.27 34.69
C GLN A 12 -47.66 1.88 33.39
N GLU A 13 -48.41 1.57 32.33
CA GLU A 13 -47.87 1.27 31.00
C GLU A 13 -47.10 2.47 30.42
N LEU A 14 -47.65 3.69 30.54
CA LEU A 14 -46.98 4.90 30.08
C LEU A 14 -45.67 5.18 30.85
N ARG A 15 -45.67 4.96 32.17
CA ARG A 15 -44.46 5.08 33.00
C ARG A 15 -43.40 4.05 32.60
N PHE A 16 -43.82 2.81 32.34
CA PHE A 16 -42.94 1.75 31.87
C PHE A 16 -42.35 2.09 30.50
N MET A 17 -43.17 2.51 29.53
CA MET A 17 -42.70 2.90 28.19
C MET A 17 -41.72 4.06 28.22
N ASN A 18 -41.95 5.07 29.07
CA ASN A 18 -41.03 6.20 29.22
C ASN A 18 -39.72 5.78 29.89
N ALA A 19 -39.77 4.96 30.94
CA ALA A 19 -38.58 4.41 31.58
C ALA A 19 -37.77 3.54 30.61
N PHE A 20 -38.44 2.65 29.87
CA PHE A 20 -37.84 1.81 28.83
C PHE A 20 -37.17 2.66 27.75
N ARG A 21 -37.83 3.71 27.25
CA ARG A 21 -37.24 4.62 26.25
C ARG A 21 -35.97 5.30 26.75
N VAL A 22 -35.94 5.75 28.01
CA VAL A 22 -34.75 6.37 28.61
C VAL A 22 -33.62 5.36 28.77
N ILE A 23 -33.93 4.14 29.21
CA ILE A 23 -32.96 3.04 29.36
C ILE A 23 -32.38 2.67 27.99
N MET A 24 -33.24 2.43 27.01
CA MET A 24 -32.82 2.09 25.64
C MET A 24 -31.98 3.22 25.04
N ARG A 25 -32.35 4.49 25.23
CA ARG A 25 -31.54 5.62 24.75
C ARG A 25 -30.15 5.63 25.39
N LYS A 26 -30.04 5.41 26.70
CA LYS A 26 -28.74 5.33 27.37
C LYS A 26 -27.92 4.14 26.86
N PHE A 27 -28.56 2.98 26.68
CA PHE A 27 -27.93 1.77 26.15
C PHE A 27 -27.38 1.97 24.73
N TYR A 28 -28.17 2.56 23.83
CA TYR A 28 -27.70 2.87 22.47
C TYR A 28 -26.59 3.91 22.48
N LEU A 29 -26.66 4.94 23.33
CA LEU A 29 -25.59 5.93 23.46
C LEU A 29 -24.28 5.30 23.98
N THR A 30 -24.36 4.38 24.93
CA THR A 30 -23.19 3.68 25.45
C THR A 30 -22.57 2.77 24.40
N ILE A 31 -23.38 2.02 23.64
CA ILE A 31 -22.89 1.19 22.53
C ILE A 31 -22.23 2.06 21.47
N PHE A 32 -22.86 3.17 21.09
CA PHE A 32 -22.31 4.10 20.11
C PHE A 32 -20.97 4.69 20.55
N LEU A 33 -20.85 5.08 21.82
CA LEU A 33 -19.58 5.56 22.39
C LEU A 33 -18.49 4.49 22.36
N LEU A 34 -18.82 3.23 22.69
CA LEU A 34 -17.87 2.13 22.63
C LEU A 34 -17.41 1.87 21.18
N PHE A 35 -18.32 1.87 20.22
CA PHE A 35 -17.96 1.77 18.80
C PHE A 35 -17.10 2.95 18.34
N TYR A 36 -17.43 4.17 18.76
CA TYR A 36 -16.64 5.36 18.42
C TYR A 36 -15.22 5.30 18.97
N ILE A 37 -15.05 4.87 20.23
CA ILE A 37 -13.72 4.70 20.84
C ILE A 37 -12.95 3.59 20.14
N PHE A 38 -13.59 2.46 19.83
CA PHE A 38 -12.96 1.35 19.10
C PHE A 38 -12.52 1.77 17.68
N SER A 39 -13.39 2.48 16.95
CA SER A 39 -13.02 3.03 15.65
C SER A 39 -11.90 4.08 15.73
N PHE A 40 -11.83 4.84 16.82
CA PHE A 40 -10.76 5.83 17.03
C PHE A 40 -9.43 5.20 17.44
N SER A 41 -9.43 4.07 18.15
CA SER A 41 -8.18 3.33 18.40
C SER A 41 -7.60 2.74 17.11
N ASP A 42 -8.44 2.19 16.25
CA ASP A 42 -8.01 1.65 14.94
C ASP A 42 -7.54 2.79 13.99
N MET A 43 -8.04 4.00 14.20
CA MET A 43 -7.64 5.19 13.47
C MET A 43 -6.15 5.53 13.67
N HIS A 44 -5.57 5.33 14.87
CA HIS A 44 -4.15 5.65 15.09
C HIS A 44 -3.21 4.78 14.24
N GLU A 45 -3.56 3.51 14.04
CA GLU A 45 -2.79 2.56 13.22
C GLU A 45 -3.01 2.79 11.71
N PHE A 46 -4.21 3.25 11.32
CA PHE A 46 -4.50 3.64 9.94
C PHE A 46 -3.79 4.95 9.51
N PHE A 47 -3.58 5.89 10.44
CA PHE A 47 -2.92 7.18 10.15
C PHE A 47 -1.40 7.13 10.21
N SER A 48 -0.78 6.04 10.66
CA SER A 48 0.66 5.81 10.52
C SER A 48 1.00 5.27 9.13
N PHE A 49 0.66 6.03 8.08
CA PHE A 49 1.15 5.75 6.73
C PHE A 49 2.66 5.94 6.71
N ASP A 50 3.42 4.85 6.77
CA ASP A 50 4.85 4.89 6.56
C ASP A 50 5.12 4.99 5.06
N GLU A 51 5.39 6.22 4.62
CA GLU A 51 5.71 6.49 3.22
C GLU A 51 6.94 5.68 2.74
N ASN A 52 7.87 5.34 3.62
CA ASN A 52 9.05 4.57 3.24
C ASN A 52 8.69 3.11 2.94
N GLU A 53 7.73 2.53 3.67
CA GLU A 53 7.22 1.18 3.42
C GLU A 53 6.52 1.12 2.05
N TYR A 54 5.67 2.11 1.75
CA TYR A 54 5.03 2.23 0.44
C TYR A 54 6.06 2.38 -0.71
N LEU A 55 7.10 3.20 -0.50
CA LEU A 55 8.16 3.39 -1.50
C LEU A 55 8.92 2.08 -1.75
N GLU A 56 9.25 1.34 -0.70
CA GLU A 56 9.93 0.05 -0.82
C GLU A 56 9.06 -0.99 -1.54
N GLU A 57 7.76 -1.05 -1.24
CA GLU A 57 6.81 -1.93 -1.96
C GLU A 57 6.72 -1.56 -3.44
N ARG A 58 6.59 -0.27 -3.75
CA ARG A 58 6.52 0.23 -5.13
C ARG A 58 7.81 -0.09 -5.90
N ILE A 59 8.98 0.13 -5.30
CA ILE A 59 10.27 -0.17 -5.91
C ILE A 59 10.39 -1.67 -6.22
N ASN A 60 9.98 -2.54 -5.29
CA ASN A 60 9.97 -3.98 -5.52
C ASN A 60 9.04 -4.38 -6.66
N TYR A 61 7.84 -3.80 -6.72
CA TYR A 61 6.89 -4.04 -7.80
C TYR A 61 7.46 -3.62 -9.17
N GLU A 62 8.02 -2.41 -9.27
CA GLU A 62 8.60 -1.88 -10.50
C GLU A 62 9.84 -2.67 -10.93
N ALA A 63 10.75 -3.00 -10.00
CA ALA A 63 11.92 -3.85 -10.27
C ALA A 63 11.53 -5.24 -10.78
N ASN A 64 10.47 -5.83 -10.21
CA ASN A 64 9.93 -7.11 -10.70
C ASN A 64 9.39 -6.99 -12.13
N SER A 65 8.71 -5.89 -12.46
CA SER A 65 8.26 -5.65 -13.84
C SER A 65 9.42 -5.52 -14.82
N ILE A 66 10.51 -4.86 -14.41
CA ILE A 66 11.72 -4.74 -15.23
C ILE A 66 12.40 -6.11 -15.41
N LYS A 67 12.44 -6.93 -14.34
CA LYS A 67 12.97 -8.29 -14.39
C LYS A 67 12.24 -9.15 -15.44
N GLU A 68 10.90 -9.08 -15.51
CA GLU A 68 10.13 -9.83 -16.53
C GLU A 68 10.50 -9.40 -17.96
N VAL A 69 10.76 -8.11 -18.17
CA VAL A 69 11.19 -7.59 -19.47
C VAL A 69 12.60 -8.05 -19.83
N ILE A 70 13.54 -8.02 -18.88
CA ILE A 70 14.91 -8.54 -19.07
C ILE A 70 14.88 -10.04 -19.36
N PHE A 71 14.02 -10.79 -18.67
CA PHE A 71 13.84 -12.21 -18.92
C PHE A 71 13.37 -12.46 -20.37
N LEU A 72 12.35 -11.73 -20.83
CA LEU A 72 11.88 -11.82 -22.22
C LEU A 72 12.97 -11.44 -23.23
N PHE A 73 13.76 -10.41 -22.94
CA PHE A 73 14.90 -10.04 -23.78
C PHE A 73 15.90 -11.18 -23.89
N LYS A 74 16.26 -11.82 -22.77
CA LYS A 74 17.18 -12.97 -22.76
C LYS A 74 16.63 -14.16 -23.54
N GLU A 75 15.34 -14.45 -23.42
CA GLU A 75 14.69 -15.53 -24.20
C GLU A 75 14.79 -15.29 -25.71
N ILE A 76 14.76 -14.03 -26.15
CA ILE A 76 14.76 -13.67 -27.57
C ILE A 76 16.18 -13.51 -28.13
N GLU A 77 17.06 -12.85 -27.40
CA GLU A 77 18.43 -12.52 -27.85
C GLU A 77 19.47 -13.56 -27.35
N GLY A 78 19.08 -14.47 -26.46
CA GLY A 78 19.92 -15.53 -25.89
C GLY A 78 20.89 -15.06 -24.80
N LYS A 79 20.93 -13.76 -24.50
CA LYS A 79 21.84 -13.15 -23.52
C LYS A 79 21.19 -12.02 -22.75
N LEU A 80 21.73 -11.70 -21.57
CA LEU A 80 21.37 -10.50 -20.83
C LEU A 80 21.93 -9.23 -21.51
N PRO A 81 21.30 -8.05 -21.30
CA PRO A 81 21.89 -6.75 -21.66
C PRO A 81 23.29 -6.57 -21.06
N GLU A 82 24.19 -5.88 -21.75
CA GLU A 82 25.49 -5.52 -21.18
C GLU A 82 25.40 -4.22 -20.37
N ASP A 83 26.32 -4.03 -19.42
CA ASP A 83 26.33 -2.87 -18.51
C ASP A 83 26.38 -1.52 -19.25
N GLU A 84 27.08 -1.47 -20.39
CA GLU A 84 27.25 -0.27 -21.22
C GLU A 84 25.95 0.13 -21.93
N GLU A 85 25.11 -0.84 -22.28
CA GLU A 85 23.82 -0.64 -22.93
C GLU A 85 22.71 -0.40 -21.90
N GLY A 86 22.82 -1.05 -20.73
CA GLY A 86 21.90 -0.91 -19.62
C GLY A 86 20.45 -1.20 -19.96
N LEU A 87 19.53 -0.46 -19.35
CA LEU A 87 18.09 -0.56 -19.66
C LEU A 87 17.71 0.13 -20.97
N GLU A 88 18.61 0.92 -21.58
CA GLU A 88 18.31 1.67 -22.80
C GLU A 88 18.07 0.75 -24.00
N VAL A 89 18.78 -0.39 -24.07
CA VAL A 89 18.56 -1.40 -25.11
C VAL A 89 17.12 -1.96 -25.08
N LEU A 90 16.50 -2.02 -23.90
CA LEU A 90 15.14 -2.53 -23.73
C LEU A 90 14.08 -1.51 -24.17
N ILE A 91 14.42 -0.22 -24.15
CA ILE A 91 13.55 0.89 -24.58
C ILE A 91 13.66 1.10 -26.09
N THR A 92 14.88 1.04 -26.62
CA THR A 92 15.20 1.45 -28.00
C THR A 92 15.10 0.33 -29.03
N ASN A 93 15.09 -0.94 -28.60
CA ASN A 93 14.94 -2.05 -29.54
C ASN A 93 13.63 -1.91 -30.33
N GLN A 94 13.65 -2.18 -31.64
CA GLN A 94 12.49 -2.08 -32.53
C GLN A 94 11.31 -2.95 -32.07
N LYS A 95 11.57 -3.94 -31.22
CA LYS A 95 10.57 -4.80 -30.56
C LYS A 95 9.85 -4.10 -29.39
N GLY A 96 10.37 -2.97 -28.90
CA GLY A 96 9.76 -2.09 -27.91
C GLY A 96 9.32 -2.82 -26.65
N PHE A 97 10.26 -3.38 -25.88
CA PHE A 97 9.91 -4.18 -24.71
C PHE A 97 9.26 -3.36 -23.59
N PHE A 98 9.65 -2.09 -23.49
CA PHE A 98 9.01 -1.12 -22.61
C PHE A 98 8.09 -0.17 -23.38
N ARG A 99 6.92 0.13 -22.79
CA ARG A 99 6.01 1.19 -23.27
C ARG A 99 6.46 2.61 -22.86
N GLY A 100 7.54 2.72 -22.11
CA GLY A 100 8.15 3.96 -21.61
C GLY A 100 9.35 3.62 -20.71
N ALA A 101 10.28 4.56 -20.53
CA ALA A 101 11.46 4.30 -19.70
C ALA A 101 11.05 3.93 -18.26
N PRO A 102 11.67 2.90 -17.64
CA PRO A 102 11.36 2.50 -16.28
C PRO A 102 12.00 3.50 -15.31
N HIS A 103 11.23 4.52 -14.95
CA HIS A 103 11.60 5.50 -13.93
C HIS A 103 11.24 4.99 -12.53
N ASP A 104 12.10 5.28 -11.57
CA ASP A 104 11.89 5.08 -10.15
C ASP A 104 10.86 6.08 -9.58
N PRO A 105 10.47 5.98 -8.29
CA PRO A 105 9.50 6.89 -7.68
C PRO A 105 9.87 8.38 -7.73
N TRP A 106 11.15 8.70 -7.96
CA TRP A 106 11.67 10.07 -8.05
C TRP A 106 11.91 10.54 -9.48
N GLY A 107 11.56 9.72 -10.48
CA GLY A 107 11.64 10.08 -11.90
C GLY A 107 13.01 9.81 -12.53
N VAL A 108 13.93 9.14 -11.83
CA VAL A 108 15.24 8.76 -12.38
C VAL A 108 15.13 7.35 -12.97
N ILE A 109 15.76 7.09 -14.12
CA ILE A 109 15.74 5.74 -14.71
C ILE A 109 16.46 4.77 -13.76
N TYR A 110 15.85 3.60 -13.54
CA TYR A 110 16.48 2.53 -12.77
C TYR A 110 17.86 2.16 -13.34
N ARG A 111 18.76 1.78 -12.46
CA ARG A 111 20.09 1.33 -12.84
C ARG A 111 20.09 -0.18 -12.98
N TYR A 112 20.73 -0.66 -14.04
CA TYR A 112 20.96 -2.07 -14.30
C TYR A 112 22.43 -2.38 -14.17
N LYS A 113 22.74 -3.56 -13.63
CA LYS A 113 24.09 -4.11 -13.65
C LYS A 113 24.05 -5.62 -13.81
N LYS A 114 24.71 -6.14 -14.83
CA LYS A 114 24.96 -7.56 -15.03
C LYS A 114 26.03 -8.03 -14.04
N ILE A 115 25.73 -9.07 -13.27
CA ILE A 115 26.68 -9.69 -12.34
C ILE A 115 27.38 -10.86 -13.04
N ASN A 116 26.60 -11.69 -13.73
CA ASN A 116 27.06 -12.76 -14.61
C ASN A 116 25.99 -13.09 -15.67
N ASP A 117 26.14 -14.16 -16.45
CA ASP A 117 25.22 -14.48 -17.55
C ASP A 117 23.78 -14.85 -17.11
N ASN A 118 23.59 -15.18 -15.83
CA ASN A 118 22.30 -15.54 -15.26
C ASN A 118 21.87 -14.63 -14.10
N GLU A 119 22.68 -13.66 -13.71
CA GLU A 119 22.41 -12.81 -12.54
C GLU A 119 22.64 -11.34 -12.87
N PHE A 120 21.74 -10.49 -12.38
CA PHE A 120 21.80 -9.05 -12.56
C PHE A 120 21.16 -8.34 -11.38
N SER A 121 21.43 -7.04 -11.21
CA SER A 121 20.80 -6.20 -10.21
C SER A 121 20.07 -5.02 -10.84
N ILE A 122 18.99 -4.63 -10.17
CA ILE A 122 18.23 -3.41 -10.44
C ILE A 122 18.35 -2.52 -9.20
N SER A 123 18.73 -1.25 -9.38
CA SER A 123 18.93 -0.34 -8.26
C SER A 123 18.48 1.10 -8.52
N THR A 124 18.21 1.82 -7.43
CA THR A 124 17.97 3.27 -7.37
C THR A 124 18.72 3.87 -6.18
N LEU A 125 19.16 5.13 -6.32
CA LEU A 125 19.85 5.90 -5.27
C LEU A 125 18.89 6.74 -4.42
N GLY A 126 17.59 6.46 -4.47
CA GLY A 126 16.62 7.25 -3.73
C GLY A 126 16.46 8.68 -4.27
N GLY A 127 15.76 9.51 -3.49
CA GLY A 127 15.35 10.85 -3.91
C GLY A 127 16.46 11.89 -4.03
N ASP A 128 17.64 11.65 -3.49
CA ASP A 128 18.79 12.56 -3.62
C ASP A 128 19.79 12.16 -4.71
N ASN A 129 19.59 10.98 -5.33
CA ASN A 129 20.42 10.41 -6.37
C ASN A 129 21.90 10.32 -5.96
N LYS A 130 22.19 10.06 -4.68
CA LYS A 130 23.53 9.90 -4.12
C LYS A 130 23.65 8.57 -3.39
N VAL A 131 24.87 8.08 -3.26
CA VAL A 131 25.12 6.81 -2.55
C VAL A 131 24.92 7.03 -1.06
N GLY A 132 24.14 6.15 -0.46
CA GLY A 132 23.75 6.17 0.93
C GLY A 132 22.68 7.21 1.23
N GLY A 133 22.07 7.09 2.39
CA GLY A 133 20.95 7.94 2.79
C GLY A 133 19.96 7.14 3.62
N ASN A 134 18.91 7.79 4.10
CA ASN A 134 17.89 7.18 4.96
C ASN A 134 16.50 7.61 4.50
N GLY A 135 15.49 6.81 4.83
CA GLY A 135 14.10 7.06 4.42
C GLY A 135 13.99 7.20 2.91
N LYS A 136 13.45 8.33 2.42
CA LYS A 136 13.30 8.62 0.99
C LYS A 136 14.61 8.70 0.20
N ASN A 137 15.76 8.87 0.86
CA ASN A 137 17.07 8.90 0.22
C ASN A 137 17.82 7.58 0.37
N LYS A 138 17.16 6.54 0.89
CA LYS A 138 17.77 5.22 1.03
C LYS A 138 18.00 4.63 -0.36
N ASP A 139 19.18 4.03 -0.55
CA ASP A 139 19.49 3.25 -1.73
C ASP A 139 18.74 1.91 -1.69
N TYR A 140 18.26 1.48 -2.86
CA TYR A 140 17.64 0.18 -3.04
C TYR A 140 18.37 -0.57 -4.15
N SER A 141 18.75 -1.83 -3.88
CA SER A 141 19.33 -2.74 -4.86
C SER A 141 18.69 -4.11 -4.69
N ILE A 142 18.17 -4.66 -5.78
CA ILE A 142 17.52 -5.96 -5.80
C ILE A 142 18.27 -6.82 -6.82
N ASP A 143 18.77 -7.96 -6.36
CA ASP A 143 19.51 -8.91 -7.17
C ASP A 143 18.58 -10.02 -7.64
N TYR A 144 18.66 -10.34 -8.92
CA TYR A 144 17.86 -11.37 -9.58
C TYR A 144 18.74 -12.44 -10.18
N LYS A 145 18.21 -13.67 -10.17
CA LYS A 145 18.79 -14.85 -10.81
C LYS A 145 17.76 -15.47 -11.75
N LEU A 146 18.16 -15.70 -13.00
CA LEU A 146 17.36 -16.33 -14.06
C LEU A 146 17.70 -17.80 -14.24
#